data_AF-A0A6H1ZZM1-F1
#
_entry.id   AF-A0A6H1ZZM1-F1
#
_cell.length_a   1.000
_cell.length_b   1.000
_cell.length_c   1.000
_cell.angle_alpha   90.00
_cell.angle_beta   90.00
_cell.angle_gamma   90.00
#
_symmetry.space_group_name_H-M   'P 1'
#
loop_
_entity.id
_entity.type
_entity.pdbx_description
1 polymer ?
#
loop_
_entity_poly.entity_id
_entity_poly.type
_entity_poly.pdbx_seq_one_letter_code
_entity_poly.pdbx_strand_id
1 'polypeptide(L)'
;MGKLPAFPFYPNDWARDLEEHPLEIEGAWIRICCKLWWSDKRGSVTKALQQWARILREPLGKTLYILQYLQSENIGNIKPDLKKLSENPDCNVSVTVESRRMVNDEKVREQTRLRVKRHREKEVCNGAVTPMKHSLSVSSSLLGTNVPNCPQKEIVDLWHVTLPQLPKIKIWDETRQGNLRARWKEDESRQTVEWWQRFFEYFKGCPFLMGEVPPTNRHKQFYATLDWVIKKQNFIKIIEGRYEEK
;
A
#
# COMPACT_ATOMS: atom_id res chain seq x y z
N MET A 1 -10.82 22.75 -4.94
CA MET A 1 -10.07 21.53 -5.28
C MET A 1 -8.64 21.92 -5.65
N GLY A 2 -7.62 21.37 -4.98
CA GLY A 2 -6.25 21.49 -5.47
C GLY A 2 -6.17 20.77 -6.82
N LYS A 3 -6.06 21.54 -7.90
CA LYS A 3 -6.04 21.00 -9.27
C LYS A 3 -4.76 20.20 -9.43
N LEU A 4 -4.89 18.88 -9.57
CA LEU A 4 -3.79 18.07 -10.05
C LEU A 4 -3.67 18.32 -11.56
N PRO A 5 -2.57 18.89 -12.03
CA PRO A 5 -2.46 19.34 -13.42
C PRO A 5 -2.34 18.16 -14.41
N ALA A 6 -2.02 16.95 -13.93
CA ALA A 6 -1.78 15.79 -14.76
C ALA A 6 -2.25 14.50 -14.09
N PHE A 7 -2.70 13.55 -14.89
CA PHE A 7 -2.96 12.17 -14.45
C PHE A 7 -1.74 11.28 -14.70
N PRO A 8 -1.46 10.30 -13.83
CA PRO A 8 -0.42 9.31 -14.10
C PRO A 8 -0.71 8.54 -15.38
N PHE A 9 0.25 8.53 -16.30
CA PHE A 9 0.20 7.76 -17.54
C PHE A 9 1.36 6.78 -17.56
N TYR A 10 1.07 5.51 -17.87
CA TYR A 10 2.03 4.41 -17.82
C TYR A 10 2.18 3.81 -19.22
N PRO A 11 3.20 4.21 -20.00
CA PRO A 11 3.32 3.80 -21.40
C PRO A 11 3.34 2.29 -21.61
N ASN A 12 4.06 1.54 -20.77
CA ASN A 12 4.13 0.07 -20.89
C ASN A 12 2.77 -0.60 -20.67
N ASP A 13 1.99 -0.09 -19.72
CA ASP A 13 0.66 -0.61 -19.48
C ASP A 13 -0.32 -0.19 -20.58
N TRP A 14 -0.20 1.05 -21.07
CA TRP A 14 -1.00 1.53 -22.20
C TRP A 14 -0.76 0.66 -23.44
N ALA A 15 0.49 0.43 -23.81
CA ALA A 15 0.84 -0.42 -24.95
C ALA A 15 0.29 -1.84 -24.74
N ARG A 16 0.58 -2.48 -23.60
CA ARG A 16 0.06 -3.83 -23.33
C ARG A 16 -1.46 -3.94 -23.40
N ASP A 17 -2.18 -2.92 -22.92
CA ASP A 17 -3.64 -2.95 -22.84
C ASP A 17 -4.32 -2.50 -24.17
N LEU A 18 -3.60 -1.84 -25.09
CA LEU A 18 -4.22 -1.19 -26.26
C LEU A 18 -3.53 -1.38 -27.62
N GLU A 19 -2.31 -1.88 -27.68
CA GLU A 19 -1.51 -2.03 -28.92
C GLU A 19 -2.17 -2.93 -29.97
N GLU A 20 -3.01 -3.88 -29.54
CA GLU A 20 -3.73 -4.80 -30.44
C GLU A 20 -5.06 -4.23 -30.95
N HIS A 21 -5.48 -3.05 -30.48
CA HIS A 21 -6.76 -2.44 -30.86
C HIS A 21 -6.59 -1.42 -32.00
N PRO A 22 -7.66 -1.11 -32.76
CA PRO A 22 -7.60 -0.10 -33.79
C PRO A 22 -7.18 1.27 -33.24
N LEU A 23 -6.37 2.03 -34.00
CA LEU A 23 -5.91 3.37 -33.64
C LEU A 23 -7.06 4.33 -33.26
N GLU A 24 -8.24 4.15 -33.86
CA GLU A 24 -9.43 4.92 -33.53
C GLU A 24 -9.89 4.69 -32.08
N ILE A 25 -9.77 3.46 -31.58
CA ILE A 25 -10.13 3.08 -30.21
C ILE A 25 -9.10 3.64 -29.23
N GLU A 26 -7.82 3.56 -29.55
CA GLU A 26 -6.76 4.20 -28.76
C GLU A 26 -6.98 5.71 -28.62
N GLY A 27 -7.21 6.38 -29.74
CA GLY A 27 -7.47 7.81 -29.82
C GLY A 27 -8.76 8.22 -29.10
N ALA A 28 -9.81 7.39 -29.18
CA ALA A 28 -11.04 7.63 -28.44
C ALA A 28 -10.83 7.47 -26.93
N TRP A 29 -10.12 6.41 -26.51
CA TRP A 29 -9.91 6.10 -25.11
C TRP A 29 -9.08 7.16 -24.40
N ILE A 30 -8.02 7.69 -25.02
CA ILE A 30 -7.23 8.77 -24.40
C ILE A 30 -8.06 10.04 -24.20
N ARG A 31 -8.97 10.36 -25.13
CA ARG A 31 -9.88 11.51 -25.01
C ARG A 31 -10.90 11.31 -23.89
N ILE A 32 -11.40 10.09 -23.74
CA ILE A 32 -12.25 9.69 -22.61
C ILE A 32 -11.46 9.86 -21.30
N CYS A 33 -10.25 9.29 -21.17
CA CYS A 33 -9.40 9.44 -19.99
C CYS A 33 -9.17 10.90 -19.59
N CYS A 34 -8.84 11.76 -20.56
CA CYS A 34 -8.72 13.20 -20.35
C CYS A 34 -10.02 13.80 -19.78
N LYS A 35 -11.19 13.36 -20.25
CA LYS A 35 -12.47 13.83 -19.70
C LYS A 35 -12.74 13.30 -18.29
N LEU A 36 -12.43 12.04 -18.03
CA LEU A 36 -12.60 11.38 -16.73
C LEU A 36 -11.68 11.95 -15.66
N TRP A 37 -10.56 12.55 -16.03
CA TRP A 37 -9.63 13.17 -15.07
C TRP A 37 -10.23 14.38 -14.35
N TRP A 38 -11.02 15.15 -15.10
CA TRP A 38 -11.63 16.41 -14.65
C TRP A 38 -13.06 16.23 -14.13
N SER A 39 -13.47 15.01 -13.80
CA SER A 39 -14.78 14.75 -13.20
C SER A 39 -14.76 14.89 -11.68
N ASP A 40 -15.93 15.15 -11.10
CA ASP A 40 -16.08 15.24 -9.64
C ASP A 40 -15.67 13.93 -8.96
N LYS A 41 -16.16 12.81 -9.50
CA LYS A 41 -15.68 11.47 -9.17
C LYS A 41 -14.65 11.05 -10.20
N ARG A 42 -13.39 11.41 -9.97
CA ARG A 42 -12.27 11.13 -10.88
C ARG A 42 -12.28 9.69 -11.37
N GLY A 43 -12.15 9.52 -12.68
CA GLY A 43 -12.18 8.22 -13.33
C GLY A 43 -13.58 7.73 -13.73
N SER A 44 -14.66 8.45 -13.40
CA SER A 44 -16.04 8.09 -13.73
C SER A 44 -16.85 9.30 -14.16
N VAL A 45 -17.56 9.22 -15.28
CA VAL A 45 -18.45 10.28 -15.78
C VAL A 45 -19.70 9.67 -16.41
N THR A 46 -20.86 10.24 -16.11
CA THR A 46 -22.12 9.96 -16.81
C THR A 46 -22.50 11.13 -17.69
N LYS A 47 -22.78 10.87 -18.97
CA LYS A 47 -23.16 11.87 -19.97
C LYS A 47 -24.12 11.29 -21.00
N ALA A 48 -24.92 12.15 -21.62
CA ALA A 48 -25.74 11.74 -22.76
C ALA A 48 -24.86 11.30 -23.94
N LEU A 49 -25.35 10.37 -24.76
CA LEU A 49 -24.62 9.86 -25.92
C LEU A 49 -24.21 10.99 -26.89
N GLN A 50 -25.07 11.99 -27.10
CA GLN A 50 -24.74 13.19 -27.88
C GLN A 50 -23.56 13.98 -27.29
N GLN A 51 -23.42 14.03 -25.97
CA GLN A 51 -22.30 14.71 -25.32
C GLN A 51 -21.01 13.91 -25.49
N TRP A 52 -21.08 12.58 -25.43
CA TRP A 52 -19.94 11.71 -25.76
C TRP A 52 -19.49 11.90 -27.20
N ALA A 53 -20.42 12.04 -28.15
CA ALA A 53 -20.09 12.32 -29.55
C ALA A 53 -19.31 13.63 -29.70
N ARG A 54 -19.71 14.68 -28.98
CA ARG A 54 -18.95 15.95 -28.93
C ARG A 54 -17.55 15.78 -28.30
N ILE A 55 -17.43 14.96 -27.24
CA ILE A 55 -16.16 14.69 -26.56
C ILE A 55 -15.20 13.93 -27.48
N LEU A 56 -15.70 12.94 -28.23
CA LEU A 56 -14.92 12.16 -29.19
C LEU A 56 -14.72 12.89 -30.52
N ARG A 57 -15.51 13.93 -30.81
CA ARG A 57 -15.59 14.61 -32.13
C ARG A 57 -15.88 13.61 -33.25
N GLU A 58 -16.82 12.72 -33.00
CA GLU A 58 -17.25 11.72 -33.97
C GLU A 58 -18.78 11.75 -34.09
N PRO A 59 -19.35 11.30 -35.22
CA PRO A 59 -20.80 11.15 -35.38
C PRO A 59 -21.40 10.22 -34.32
N LEU A 60 -22.72 10.34 -34.09
CA LEU A 60 -23.41 9.57 -33.04
C LEU A 60 -23.27 8.06 -33.23
N GLY A 61 -23.44 7.57 -34.46
CA GLY A 61 -23.28 6.14 -34.79
C GLY A 61 -21.86 5.63 -34.52
N LYS A 62 -20.84 6.36 -34.97
CA LYS A 62 -19.43 6.00 -34.71
C LYS A 62 -19.09 6.07 -33.22
N THR A 63 -19.65 7.04 -32.50
CA THR A 63 -19.51 7.12 -31.05
C THR A 63 -20.13 5.92 -30.34
N LEU A 64 -21.33 5.50 -30.75
CA LEU A 64 -21.97 4.30 -30.20
C LEU A 64 -21.09 3.07 -30.45
N TYR A 65 -20.61 2.89 -31.69
CA TYR A 65 -19.70 1.79 -32.04
C TYR A 65 -18.44 1.78 -31.17
N ILE A 66 -17.76 2.92 -31.01
CA ILE A 66 -16.57 3.04 -30.16
C ILE A 66 -16.89 2.64 -28.72
N LEU A 67 -17.99 3.13 -28.14
CA LEU A 67 -18.36 2.80 -26.77
C LEU A 67 -18.77 1.33 -26.60
N GLN A 68 -19.44 0.75 -27.59
CA GLN A 68 -19.74 -0.69 -27.62
C GLN A 68 -18.46 -1.53 -27.70
N TYR A 69 -17.49 -1.13 -28.53
CA TYR A 69 -16.19 -1.80 -28.65
C TYR A 69 -15.41 -1.74 -27.33
N LEU A 70 -15.30 -0.55 -26.73
CA LEU A 70 -14.65 -0.38 -25.42
C LEU A 70 -15.31 -1.24 -24.33
N GLN A 71 -16.62 -1.48 -24.43
CA GLN A 71 -17.36 -2.35 -23.52
C GLN A 71 -17.12 -3.83 -23.81
N SER A 72 -17.06 -4.26 -25.08
CA SER A 72 -16.83 -5.66 -25.46
C SER A 72 -15.43 -6.14 -25.13
N GLU A 73 -14.42 -5.31 -25.43
CA GLU A 73 -13.01 -5.59 -25.15
C GLU A 73 -12.64 -5.34 -23.69
N ASN A 74 -13.61 -4.98 -22.85
CA ASN A 74 -13.41 -4.64 -21.45
C ASN A 74 -12.35 -3.54 -21.25
N ILE A 75 -12.10 -2.64 -22.19
CA ILE A 75 -11.12 -1.55 -22.03
C ILE A 75 -11.59 -0.56 -20.96
N GLY A 76 -12.87 -0.20 -21.00
CA GLY A 76 -13.54 0.66 -20.02
C GLY A 76 -14.75 -0.03 -19.39
N ASN A 77 -15.09 0.35 -18.16
CA ASN A 77 -16.34 -0.08 -17.55
C ASN A 77 -17.46 0.88 -18.00
N ILE A 78 -18.33 0.40 -18.88
CA ILE A 78 -19.37 1.21 -19.52
C ILE A 78 -20.74 0.70 -19.07
N LYS A 79 -21.65 1.63 -18.73
CA LYS A 79 -23.03 1.35 -18.33
C LYS A 79 -23.99 2.33 -18.99
N PRO A 80 -25.21 1.94 -19.38
CA PRO A 80 -25.76 0.57 -19.35
C PRO A 80 -25.10 -0.34 -20.40
N ASP A 81 -25.55 -1.59 -20.49
CA ASP A 81 -25.15 -2.52 -21.55
C ASP A 81 -25.57 -1.96 -22.92
N LEU A 82 -24.59 -1.54 -23.73
CA LEU A 82 -24.84 -0.85 -24.99
C LEU A 82 -25.12 -1.82 -26.14
N LYS A 83 -24.91 -3.13 -25.95
CA LYS A 83 -25.24 -4.15 -26.97
C LYS A 83 -26.73 -4.22 -27.29
N LYS A 84 -27.57 -3.72 -26.38
CA LYS A 84 -29.03 -3.71 -26.51
C LYS A 84 -29.58 -2.46 -27.17
N LEU A 85 -28.73 -1.47 -27.50
CA LEU A 85 -29.17 -0.26 -28.17
C LEU A 85 -29.31 -0.50 -29.67
N SER A 86 -30.40 0.03 -30.25
CA SER A 86 -30.62 0.11 -31.70
C SER A 86 -29.46 0.83 -32.39
N GLU A 87 -29.21 0.49 -33.66
CA GLU A 87 -28.27 1.18 -34.55
C GLU A 87 -28.57 2.69 -34.68
N ASN A 88 -29.82 3.09 -34.44
CA ASN A 88 -30.25 4.48 -34.32
C ASN A 88 -30.66 4.78 -32.87
N PRO A 89 -29.71 5.06 -31.97
CA PRO A 89 -29.98 5.32 -30.56
C PRO A 89 -30.56 6.72 -30.35
N ASP A 90 -31.42 6.87 -29.33
CA ASP A 90 -31.80 8.19 -28.82
C ASP A 90 -30.53 8.92 -28.34
N CYS A 91 -30.36 10.16 -28.80
CA CYS A 91 -29.20 10.99 -28.51
C CYS A 91 -29.09 11.35 -27.02
N ASN A 92 -30.19 11.24 -26.27
CA ASN A 92 -30.29 11.56 -24.85
C ASN A 92 -29.99 10.37 -23.91
N VAL A 93 -29.71 9.17 -24.45
CA VAL A 93 -29.34 8.01 -23.62
C VAL A 93 -28.14 8.34 -22.75
N SER A 94 -28.28 8.16 -21.43
CA SER A 94 -27.20 8.41 -20.47
C SER A 94 -26.23 7.23 -20.43
N VAL A 95 -24.98 7.50 -20.80
CA VAL A 95 -23.89 6.52 -20.77
C VAL A 95 -22.87 6.94 -19.73
N THR A 96 -22.59 6.03 -18.83
CA THR A 96 -21.52 6.12 -17.83
C THR A 96 -20.29 5.41 -18.36
N VAL A 97 -19.16 6.09 -18.34
CA VAL A 97 -17.86 5.52 -18.68
C VAL A 97 -16.95 5.67 -17.47
N GLU A 98 -16.29 4.57 -17.11
CA GLU A 98 -15.38 4.49 -15.98
C GLU A 98 -14.06 3.85 -16.38
N SER A 99 -12.95 4.50 -16.03
CA SER A 99 -11.60 3.94 -16.12
C SER A 99 -11.24 3.29 -14.78
N ARG A 100 -11.14 1.96 -14.79
CA ARG A 100 -10.80 1.16 -13.61
C ARG A 100 -9.48 1.61 -12.97
N ARG A 101 -8.48 1.93 -13.79
CA ARG A 101 -7.17 2.44 -13.35
C ARG A 101 -7.33 3.75 -12.60
N MET A 102 -7.97 4.75 -13.20
CA MET A 102 -8.13 6.07 -12.58
C MET A 102 -8.96 6.02 -11.30
N VAL A 103 -9.99 5.17 -11.25
CA VAL A 103 -10.79 4.97 -10.03
C VAL A 103 -9.97 4.30 -8.93
N ASN A 104 -9.13 3.33 -9.25
CA ASN A 104 -8.24 2.70 -8.28
C ASN A 104 -7.17 3.68 -7.78
N ASP A 105 -6.58 4.45 -8.67
CA ASP A 105 -5.62 5.50 -8.32
C ASP A 105 -6.26 6.54 -7.39
N GLU A 106 -7.52 6.92 -7.64
CA GLU A 106 -8.23 7.85 -6.77
C GLU A 106 -8.54 7.25 -5.40
N LYS A 107 -8.90 5.97 -5.33
CA LYS A 107 -9.08 5.27 -4.04
C LYS A 107 -7.77 5.25 -3.25
N VAL A 108 -6.66 4.91 -3.88
CA VAL A 108 -5.32 4.88 -3.25
C VAL A 108 -4.93 6.28 -2.76
N ARG A 109 -5.21 7.31 -3.56
CA ARG A 109 -4.97 8.71 -3.21
C ARG A 109 -5.80 9.13 -1.99
N GLU A 110 -7.09 8.83 -1.98
CA GLU A 110 -7.99 9.16 -0.87
C GLU A 110 -7.59 8.44 0.41
N GLN A 111 -7.25 7.14 0.33
CA GLN A 111 -6.72 6.38 1.46
C GLN A 111 -5.42 6.98 1.99
N THR A 112 -4.52 7.40 1.11
CA THR A 112 -3.26 8.06 1.49
C THR A 112 -3.53 9.41 2.16
N ARG A 113 -4.44 10.22 1.62
CA ARG A 113 -4.87 11.50 2.20
C ARG A 113 -5.42 11.30 3.61
N LEU A 114 -6.30 10.33 3.80
CA LEU A 114 -6.89 9.99 5.11
C LEU A 114 -5.83 9.46 6.09
N ARG A 115 -4.88 8.66 5.61
CA ARG A 115 -3.75 8.17 6.42
C ARG A 115 -2.87 9.32 6.90
N VAL A 116 -2.49 10.24 6.00
CA VAL A 116 -1.66 11.42 6.34
C VAL A 116 -2.42 12.37 7.27
N LYS A 117 -3.72 12.60 7.03
CA LYS A 117 -4.56 13.41 7.91
C LYS A 117 -4.57 12.86 9.34
N ARG A 118 -4.83 11.56 9.51
CA ARG A 118 -4.80 10.89 10.82
C ARG A 118 -3.43 10.97 11.51
N HIS A 119 -2.34 10.90 10.74
CA HIS A 119 -0.99 11.05 11.29
C HIS A 119 -0.79 12.47 11.85
N ARG A 120 -1.12 13.49 11.05
CA ARG A 120 -0.99 14.89 11.46
C ARG A 120 -1.87 15.22 12.67
N GLU A 121 -3.09 14.72 12.70
CA GLU A 121 -4.00 14.89 13.85
C GLU A 121 -3.42 14.27 15.13
N LYS A 122 -2.75 13.10 15.02
CA LYS A 122 -2.02 12.48 16.14
C LYS A 122 -0.76 13.24 16.56
N GLU A 123 -0.07 13.90 15.65
CA GLU A 123 1.09 14.73 15.99
C GLU A 123 0.67 16.04 16.67
N VAL A 124 -0.43 16.65 16.23
CA VAL A 124 -0.97 17.89 16.83
C VAL A 124 -1.45 17.66 18.28
N CYS A 125 -1.99 16.48 18.62
CA CYS A 125 -2.35 16.19 20.01
C CYS A 125 -1.15 15.96 20.95
N ASN A 126 0.08 15.86 20.43
CA ASN A 126 1.30 15.79 21.23
C ASN A 126 1.98 17.16 21.41
N GLY A 127 1.39 18.24 20.90
CA GLY A 127 1.99 19.59 20.86
C GLY A 127 2.03 20.37 22.18
N ALA A 128 1.48 19.84 23.28
CA ALA A 128 1.57 20.49 24.59
C ALA A 128 1.42 19.49 25.73
N VAL A 129 2.38 18.59 25.91
CA VAL A 129 2.52 17.86 27.18
C VAL A 129 3.99 17.87 27.61
N THR A 130 4.41 18.98 28.21
CA THR A 130 5.28 18.85 29.38
C THR A 130 4.44 19.34 30.56
N PRO A 131 4.01 18.41 31.42
CA PRO A 131 4.48 18.55 32.79
C PRO A 131 5.02 17.23 33.35
N MET A 132 5.91 17.41 34.32
CA MET A 132 6.58 16.36 35.07
C MET A 132 5.61 15.33 35.70
N LYS A 133 6.04 14.07 35.65
CA LYS A 133 5.80 12.93 36.57
C LYS A 133 4.45 12.83 37.32
N HIS A 134 3.71 11.75 37.10
CA HIS A 134 3.55 10.58 38.00
C HIS A 134 2.32 9.73 37.62
N SER A 135 2.54 8.42 37.54
CA SER A 135 1.64 7.28 37.84
C SER A 135 0.14 7.28 37.46
N LEU A 136 -0.21 6.14 36.84
CA LEU A 136 -1.47 5.35 36.91
C LEU A 136 -2.62 5.65 35.92
N SER A 137 -2.75 4.68 35.00
CA SER A 137 -3.90 4.04 34.33
C SER A 137 -5.32 4.62 34.43
N VAL A 138 -6.06 4.59 33.30
CA VAL A 138 -7.28 3.79 32.99
C VAL A 138 -7.77 4.21 31.58
N SER A 139 -7.56 3.37 30.56
CA SER A 139 -8.53 2.47 29.87
C SER A 139 -9.57 3.12 28.95
N SER A 140 -9.58 2.71 27.67
CA SER A 140 -10.83 2.44 26.95
C SER A 140 -10.61 1.43 25.82
N SER A 141 -11.57 0.50 25.75
CA SER A 141 -11.67 -0.79 25.06
C SER A 141 -11.76 -0.67 23.52
N LEU A 142 -11.49 -1.71 22.73
CA LEU A 142 -12.39 -2.85 22.48
C LEU A 142 -11.65 -4.02 21.79
N LEU A 143 -12.01 -5.24 22.19
CA LEU A 143 -11.55 -6.58 21.76
C LEU A 143 -10.23 -7.05 22.38
N GLY A 144 -10.28 -7.40 23.67
CA GLY A 144 -9.13 -7.88 24.43
C GLY A 144 -8.97 -9.39 24.37
N THR A 145 -8.11 -9.88 23.49
CA THR A 145 -7.12 -10.85 23.98
C THR A 145 -6.24 -10.05 24.94
N ASN A 146 -6.12 -10.51 26.19
CA ASN A 146 -5.39 -9.79 27.23
C ASN A 146 -3.89 -9.94 26.98
N VAL A 147 -3.39 -9.33 25.90
CA VAL A 147 -1.99 -9.40 25.52
C VAL A 147 -1.20 -8.57 26.55
N PRO A 148 -0.32 -9.19 27.35
CA PRO A 148 0.49 -8.48 28.31
C PRO A 148 1.31 -7.40 27.61
N ASN A 149 1.58 -6.31 28.34
CA ASN A 149 2.38 -5.24 27.80
C ASN A 149 3.78 -5.75 27.44
N CYS A 150 4.28 -5.39 26.26
CA CYS A 150 5.59 -5.88 25.80
C CYS A 150 6.70 -5.24 26.65
N PRO A 151 7.55 -6.03 27.35
CA PRO A 151 8.65 -5.55 28.18
C PRO A 151 9.83 -5.16 27.28
N GLN A 152 9.68 -4.06 26.54
CA GLN A 152 10.60 -3.69 25.46
C GLN A 152 12.03 -3.46 25.95
N LYS A 153 12.19 -2.85 27.13
CA LYS A 153 13.51 -2.60 27.72
C LYS A 153 14.22 -3.91 28.02
N GLU A 154 13.53 -4.85 28.65
CA GLU A 154 14.10 -6.15 29.00
C GLU A 154 14.53 -6.93 27.75
N ILE A 155 13.72 -6.93 26.69
CA ILE A 155 14.08 -7.60 25.42
C ILE A 155 15.29 -6.92 24.76
N VAL A 156 15.40 -5.59 24.83
CA VAL A 156 16.55 -4.85 24.30
C VAL A 156 17.82 -5.14 25.11
N ASP A 157 17.71 -5.14 26.44
CA ASP A 157 18.83 -5.45 27.33
C ASP A 157 19.29 -6.90 27.12
N LEU A 158 18.33 -7.83 26.96
CA LEU A 158 18.56 -9.23 26.64
C LEU A 158 19.30 -9.41 25.30
N TRP A 159 18.98 -8.61 24.28
CA TRP A 159 19.72 -8.60 23.01
C TRP A 159 21.19 -8.22 23.23
N HIS A 160 21.48 -7.18 24.04
CA HIS A 160 22.86 -6.76 24.32
C HIS A 160 23.63 -7.78 25.15
N VAL A 161 22.97 -8.48 26.08
CA VAL A 161 23.58 -9.50 26.93
C VAL A 161 23.84 -10.79 26.15
N THR A 162 22.88 -11.25 25.35
CA THR A 162 22.94 -12.54 24.65
C THR A 162 23.87 -12.49 23.45
N LEU A 163 23.90 -11.36 22.74
CA LEU A 163 24.63 -11.17 21.48
C LEU A 163 25.55 -9.93 21.57
N PRO A 164 26.56 -9.92 22.48
CA PRO A 164 27.41 -8.75 22.71
C PRO A 164 28.31 -8.40 21.51
N GLN A 165 28.48 -9.35 20.57
CA GLN A 165 29.27 -9.18 19.35
C GLN A 165 28.51 -8.40 18.27
N LEU A 166 27.18 -8.34 18.36
CA LEU A 166 26.35 -7.65 17.38
C LEU A 166 26.19 -6.15 17.71
N PRO A 167 25.87 -5.30 16.72
CA PRO A 167 25.74 -3.86 16.94
C PRO A 167 24.75 -3.49 18.06
N LYS A 168 25.24 -2.68 18.99
CA LYS A 168 24.44 -2.16 20.11
C LYS A 168 23.44 -1.10 19.63
N ILE A 169 22.31 -1.07 20.32
CA ILE A 169 21.21 -0.15 20.06
C ILE A 169 21.47 1.12 20.85
N LYS A 170 21.67 2.25 20.15
CA LYS A 170 21.90 3.56 20.78
C LYS A 170 20.63 4.38 20.95
N ILE A 171 19.72 4.28 19.98
CA ILE A 171 18.46 5.03 19.94
C ILE A 171 17.32 4.03 19.79
N TRP A 172 16.30 4.17 20.64
CA TRP A 172 15.11 3.31 20.65
C TRP A 172 13.84 4.10 20.31
N ASP A 173 13.75 4.51 19.04
CA ASP A 173 12.65 5.31 18.51
C ASP A 173 11.30 4.59 18.45
N GLU A 174 10.22 5.34 18.24
CA GLU A 174 8.86 4.81 18.18
C GLU A 174 8.62 3.75 17.10
N THR A 175 9.37 3.81 15.99
CA THR A 175 9.25 2.82 14.90
C THR A 175 9.79 1.47 15.36
N ARG A 176 10.95 1.44 16.02
CA ARG A 176 11.54 0.22 16.61
C ARG A 176 10.62 -0.36 17.68
N GLN A 177 10.11 0.48 18.57
CA GLN A 177 9.14 0.09 19.59
C GLN A 177 7.86 -0.50 18.97
N GLY A 178 7.35 0.11 17.91
CA GLY A 178 6.19 -0.36 17.15
C GLY A 178 6.41 -1.73 16.52
N ASN A 179 7.58 -1.95 15.89
CA ASN A 179 7.92 -3.23 15.28
C ASN A 179 8.05 -4.35 16.32
N LEU A 180 8.70 -4.09 17.46
CA LEU A 180 8.83 -5.06 18.54
C LEU A 180 7.45 -5.42 19.13
N ARG A 181 6.61 -4.41 19.43
CA ARG A 181 5.23 -4.64 19.89
C ARG A 181 4.41 -5.44 18.90
N ALA A 182 4.61 -5.23 17.59
CA ALA A 182 3.92 -6.02 16.57
C ALA A 182 4.33 -7.49 16.63
N ARG A 183 5.64 -7.80 16.72
CA ARG A 183 6.13 -9.19 16.83
C ARG A 183 5.67 -9.87 18.11
N TRP A 184 5.60 -9.13 19.23
CA TRP A 184 5.06 -9.60 20.51
C TRP A 184 3.58 -9.99 20.42
N LYS A 185 2.77 -9.17 19.74
CA LYS A 185 1.32 -9.39 19.62
C LYS A 185 0.92 -10.47 18.62
N GLU A 186 1.82 -10.87 17.73
CA GLU A 186 1.51 -11.81 16.65
C GLU A 186 1.28 -13.26 17.12
N ASP A 187 1.80 -13.63 18.29
CA ASP A 187 1.83 -15.01 18.75
C ASP A 187 1.92 -15.03 20.28
N GLU A 188 1.03 -15.79 20.92
CA GLU A 188 0.97 -15.89 22.38
C GLU A 188 2.25 -16.48 22.98
N SER A 189 2.92 -17.40 22.27
CA SER A 189 4.17 -18.01 22.74
C SER A 189 5.32 -17.00 22.88
N ARG A 190 5.27 -15.90 22.11
CA ARG A 190 6.28 -14.83 22.11
C ARG A 190 6.09 -13.82 23.23
N GLN A 191 5.00 -13.93 23.99
CA GLN A 191 4.63 -12.98 25.03
C GLN A 191 5.32 -13.30 26.37
N THR A 192 6.53 -13.88 26.30
CA THR A 192 7.38 -14.26 27.41
C THR A 192 8.83 -13.88 27.08
N VAL A 193 9.59 -13.38 28.06
CA VAL A 193 10.98 -12.96 27.83
C VAL A 193 11.88 -14.15 27.49
N GLU A 194 11.54 -15.32 28.04
CA GLU A 194 12.22 -16.60 27.84
C GLU A 194 12.13 -17.07 26.38
N TRP A 195 11.04 -16.75 25.68
CA TRP A 195 10.95 -17.00 24.24
C TRP A 195 11.96 -16.16 23.47
N TRP A 196 12.08 -14.88 23.78
CA TRP A 196 13.03 -13.97 23.14
C TRP A 196 14.48 -14.35 23.44
N GLN A 197 14.77 -14.85 24.64
CA GLN A 197 16.09 -15.37 24.98
C GLN A 197 16.49 -16.52 24.07
N ARG A 198 15.63 -17.55 23.97
CA ARG A 198 15.87 -18.70 23.07
C ARG A 198 15.99 -18.26 21.61
N PHE A 199 15.15 -17.31 21.20
CA PHE A 199 15.20 -16.75 19.85
C PHE A 199 16.51 -16.03 19.55
N PHE A 200 17.11 -15.30 20.51
CA PHE A 200 18.42 -14.68 20.33
C PHE A 200 19.57 -15.68 20.45
N GLU A 201 19.46 -16.69 21.31
CA GLU A 201 20.45 -17.77 21.41
C GLU A 201 20.57 -18.56 20.11
N TYR A 202 19.45 -18.79 19.41
CA TYR A 202 19.41 -19.43 18.10
C TYR A 202 20.33 -18.73 17.06
N PHE A 203 20.56 -17.42 17.17
CA PHE A 203 21.44 -16.69 16.23
C PHE A 203 22.87 -17.22 16.27
N LYS A 204 23.33 -17.73 17.42
CA LYS A 204 24.69 -18.27 17.58
C LYS A 204 24.95 -19.49 16.69
N GLY A 205 23.89 -20.18 16.24
CA GLY A 205 23.98 -21.27 15.28
C GLY A 205 23.89 -20.83 13.81
N CYS A 206 23.78 -19.53 13.54
CA CYS A 206 23.61 -18.98 12.20
C CYS A 206 24.78 -18.03 11.84
N PRO A 207 25.84 -18.52 11.17
CA PRO A 207 27.03 -17.71 10.84
C PRO A 207 26.69 -16.43 10.07
N PHE A 208 25.68 -16.47 9.20
CA PHE A 208 25.22 -15.29 8.46
C PHE A 208 24.67 -14.19 9.38
N LEU A 209 23.84 -14.56 10.37
CA LEU A 209 23.23 -13.59 11.30
C LEU A 209 24.28 -12.99 12.24
N MET A 210 25.28 -13.79 12.62
CA MET A 210 26.42 -13.36 13.45
C MET A 210 27.44 -12.50 12.69
N GLY A 211 27.32 -12.42 11.36
CA GLY A 211 28.26 -11.67 10.52
C GLY A 211 29.60 -12.37 10.32
N GLU A 212 29.59 -13.69 10.38
CA GLU A 212 30.77 -14.55 10.20
C GLU A 212 30.94 -15.01 8.74
N VAL A 213 29.89 -14.86 7.91
CA VAL A 213 29.94 -15.16 6.47
C VAL A 213 30.60 -14.00 5.71
N PRO A 214 31.65 -14.25 4.90
CA PRO A 214 32.32 -13.19 4.15
C PRO A 214 31.39 -12.53 3.13
N PRO A 215 31.51 -11.21 2.89
CA PRO A 215 30.64 -10.50 1.97
C PRO A 215 30.89 -10.99 0.54
N THR A 216 29.82 -11.29 -0.19
CA THR A 216 29.90 -11.54 -1.62
C THR A 216 29.91 -10.21 -2.36
N ASN A 217 30.90 -9.99 -3.24
CA ASN A 217 31.19 -8.70 -3.90
C ASN A 217 31.60 -7.59 -2.90
N ARG A 218 32.08 -6.44 -3.39
CA ARG A 218 32.70 -5.32 -2.63
C ARG A 218 31.80 -4.64 -1.56
N HIS A 219 30.80 -5.33 -1.04
CA HIS A 219 29.93 -4.90 0.04
C HIS A 219 30.62 -5.03 1.41
N LYS A 220 30.09 -4.29 2.39
CA LYS A 220 30.56 -4.38 3.78
C LYS A 220 30.08 -5.67 4.42
N GLN A 221 30.85 -6.15 5.40
CA GLN A 221 30.46 -7.25 6.29
C GLN A 221 29.07 -6.99 6.87
N PHE A 222 28.19 -7.98 6.78
CA PHE A 222 26.85 -7.89 7.37
C PHE A 222 26.91 -8.24 8.85
N TYR A 223 26.12 -7.55 9.67
CA TYR A 223 25.85 -7.91 11.06
C TYR A 223 24.36 -7.72 11.32
N ALA A 224 23.69 -8.70 11.92
CA ALA A 224 22.29 -8.53 12.27
C ALA A 224 22.13 -7.44 13.34
N THR A 225 21.21 -6.51 13.10
CA THR A 225 20.79 -5.50 14.07
C THR A 225 19.38 -5.82 14.55
N LEU A 226 19.06 -5.50 15.82
CA LEU A 226 17.73 -5.81 16.35
C LEU A 226 16.60 -5.16 15.52
N ASP A 227 16.80 -3.94 15.03
CA ASP A 227 15.80 -3.25 14.19
C ASP A 227 15.58 -3.94 12.85
N TRP A 228 16.60 -4.60 12.29
CA TRP A 228 16.48 -5.41 11.10
C TRP A 228 15.75 -6.73 11.40
N VAL A 229 16.08 -7.38 12.52
CA VAL A 229 15.49 -8.65 12.97
C VAL A 229 13.99 -8.53 13.22
N ILE A 230 13.56 -7.47 13.92
CA ILE A 230 12.14 -7.31 14.31
C ILE A 230 11.23 -6.84 13.16
N LYS A 231 11.77 -6.57 11.95
CA LYS A 231 10.96 -6.31 10.75
C LYS A 231 10.24 -7.58 10.32
N LYS A 232 8.95 -7.48 10.00
CA LYS A 232 8.08 -8.63 9.71
C LYS A 232 8.70 -9.62 8.72
N GLN A 233 9.18 -9.10 7.60
CA GLN A 233 9.77 -9.91 6.54
C GLN A 233 11.01 -10.68 7.00
N ASN A 234 11.90 -10.05 7.77
CA ASN A 234 13.14 -10.69 8.22
C ASN A 234 12.87 -11.67 9.36
N PHE A 235 11.99 -11.29 10.29
CA PHE A 235 11.55 -12.14 11.39
C PHE A 235 11.00 -13.48 10.87
N ILE A 236 10.13 -13.45 9.87
CA ILE A 236 9.60 -14.67 9.23
C ILE A 236 10.72 -15.52 8.64
N LYS A 237 11.66 -14.92 7.90
CA LYS A 237 12.80 -15.66 7.31
C LYS A 237 13.68 -16.35 8.36
N ILE A 238 13.85 -15.73 9.53
CA ILE A 238 14.62 -16.30 10.64
C ILE A 238 13.86 -17.48 11.25
N ILE A 239 12.56 -17.31 11.52
CA ILE A 239 11.71 -18.40 12.05
C ILE A 239 11.61 -19.59 11.09
N GLU A 240 11.62 -19.33 9.78
CA GLU A 240 11.63 -20.35 8.73
C GLU A 240 13.01 -21.01 8.51
N GLY A 241 14.04 -20.66 9.31
CA GLY A 241 15.36 -21.28 9.21
C GLY A 241 16.13 -20.94 7.93
N ARG A 242 15.78 -19.86 7.21
CA ARG A 242 16.38 -19.56 5.89
C ARG A 242 17.87 -19.20 5.94
N TYR A 243 18.41 -18.98 7.12
CA TYR A 243 19.81 -18.60 7.34
C TYR A 243 20.60 -19.67 8.10
N GLU A 244 20.00 -20.84 8.32
CA GLU A 244 20.73 -22.02 8.78
C GLU A 244 21.61 -22.54 7.64
N GLU A 245 22.84 -22.93 7.98
CA GLU A 245 23.64 -23.75 7.06
C GLU A 245 23.05 -25.16 7.05
N LYS A 246 22.75 -25.68 5.86
CA LYS A 246 22.26 -27.04 5.66
C LYS A 246 23.41 -28.01 5.47
#